data_AF-A0A519X5L8-F1
#
_entry.id   AF-A0A519X5L8-F1
#
_cell.length_a   1.000
_cell.length_b   1.000
_cell.length_c   1.000
_cell.angle_alpha   90.00
_cell.angle_beta   90.00
_cell.angle_gamma   90.00
#
_symmetry.space_group_name_H-M   'P 1'
#
loop_
_entity.id
_entity.type
_entity.pdbx_description
1 polymer ?
#
loop_
_entity_poly.entity_id
_entity_poly.type
_entity_poly.pdbx_seq_one_letter_code
_entity_poly.pdbx_strand_id
1 'polypeptide(L)'
;ALVNFPHYRGKLRALCFTDDPWATRPAVEMLCAGFTSIKPDIDTIRPIEAGSERIGHFGFFRPEHRDTLWRGAAEWLQMDDDIARISEA
;
A
#
# COMPACT_ATOMS: atom_id res chain seq x y z
N ALA A 1 16.86 -2.90 13.71
CA ALA A 1 15.66 -2.66 12.87
C ALA A 1 14.52 -3.63 13.18
N LEU A 2 14.77 -4.96 13.17
CA LEU A 2 13.69 -5.97 13.28
C LEU A 2 12.89 -5.95 14.59
N VAL A 3 13.49 -5.49 15.69
CA VAL A 3 12.84 -5.44 17.01
C VAL A 3 11.60 -4.54 17.08
N ASN A 4 11.45 -3.59 16.15
CA ASN A 4 10.36 -2.62 16.19
C ASN A 4 9.10 -3.06 15.43
N PHE A 5 9.21 -4.01 14.49
CA PHE A 5 8.04 -4.44 13.71
C PHE A 5 6.89 -4.98 14.58
N PRO A 6 7.15 -5.81 15.62
CA PRO A 6 6.10 -6.30 16.51
C PRO A 6 5.49 -5.23 17.40
N HIS A 7 6.00 -4.00 17.43
CA HIS A 7 5.45 -2.90 18.24
C HIS A 7 4.49 -2.01 17.44
N TYR A 8 4.46 -2.11 16.11
CA TYR A 8 3.53 -1.35 15.29
C TYR A 8 2.09 -1.87 15.48
N ARG A 9 1.13 -0.94 15.59
CA ARG A 9 -0.31 -1.24 15.81
C ARG A 9 -1.25 -0.48 14.87
N GLY A 10 -0.71 0.38 14.01
CA GLY A 10 -1.50 1.14 13.04
C GLY A 10 -1.96 0.26 11.87
N LYS A 11 -2.81 0.82 10.99
CA LYS A 11 -3.08 0.18 9.70
C LYS A 11 -1.89 0.34 8.77
N LEU A 12 -1.59 -0.71 8.02
CA LEU A 12 -0.50 -0.73 7.06
C LEU A 12 -1.02 -1.28 5.74
N ARG A 13 -0.82 -0.51 4.66
CA ARG A 13 -0.97 -1.00 3.29
C ARG A 13 0.36 -0.89 2.55
N ALA A 14 0.73 -1.95 1.87
CA ALA A 14 1.85 -1.99 0.94
C ALA A 14 1.31 -2.08 -0.49
N LEU A 15 1.64 -1.11 -1.33
CA LEU A 15 1.37 -1.17 -2.76
C LEU A 15 2.52 -1.90 -3.46
N CYS A 16 2.20 -2.94 -4.22
CA CYS A 16 3.14 -3.75 -4.98
C CYS A 16 2.81 -3.63 -6.47
N PHE A 17 3.78 -3.25 -7.30
CA PHE A 17 3.57 -3.12 -8.75
C PHE A 17 4.12 -4.33 -9.47
N THR A 18 3.34 -4.94 -10.37
CA THR A 18 3.75 -6.18 -11.05
C THR A 18 4.94 -6.01 -11.99
N ASP A 19 5.24 -4.77 -12.40
CA ASP A 19 6.36 -4.41 -13.27
C ASP A 19 7.52 -3.74 -12.51
N ASP A 20 7.53 -3.81 -11.18
CA ASP A 20 8.66 -3.40 -10.34
C ASP A 20 9.64 -4.57 -10.11
N PRO A 21 10.86 -4.51 -10.69
CA PRO A 21 11.86 -5.56 -10.48
C PRO A 21 12.60 -5.48 -9.13
N TRP A 22 12.41 -4.41 -8.36
CA TRP A 22 13.11 -4.18 -7.09
C TRP A 22 12.23 -4.59 -5.90
N ALA A 23 11.01 -4.05 -5.81
CA ALA A 23 10.06 -4.42 -4.75
C ALA A 23 9.10 -5.52 -5.22
N THR A 24 9.66 -6.69 -5.54
CA THR A 24 8.86 -7.84 -5.99
C THR A 24 7.86 -8.29 -4.93
N ARG A 25 6.76 -8.93 -5.37
CA ARG A 25 5.71 -9.44 -4.47
C ARG A 25 6.27 -10.29 -3.31
N PRO A 26 7.17 -11.28 -3.51
CA PRO A 26 7.75 -12.03 -2.40
C PRO A 26 8.58 -11.17 -1.44
N ALA A 27 9.29 -10.15 -1.94
CA ALA A 27 10.07 -9.25 -1.09
C ALA A 27 9.16 -8.36 -0.22
N VAL A 28 8.05 -7.87 -0.77
CA VAL A 28 7.03 -7.13 -0.03
C VAL A 28 6.37 -8.01 1.02
N GLU A 29 6.03 -9.26 0.68
CA GLU A 29 5.46 -10.23 1.63
C GLU A 29 6.43 -10.52 2.78
N MET A 30 7.72 -10.73 2.48
CA MET A 30 8.75 -10.94 3.48
C MET A 30 8.90 -9.75 4.43
N LEU A 31 8.87 -8.51 3.91
CA LEU A 31 8.88 -7.30 4.73
C LEU A 31 7.62 -7.24 5.63
N CYS A 32 6.45 -7.51 5.04
CA CYS A 32 5.18 -7.46 5.75
C CYS A 32 5.07 -8.52 6.85
N ALA A 33 5.69 -9.69 6.67
CA ALA A 33 5.70 -10.77 7.66
C ALA A 33 6.35 -10.37 9.00
N GLY A 34 7.17 -9.32 9.04
CA GLY A 34 7.72 -8.79 10.28
C GLY A 34 6.67 -8.14 11.19
N PHE A 35 5.60 -7.58 10.62
CA PHE A 35 4.55 -6.85 11.37
C PHE A 35 3.54 -7.80 12.03
N THR A 36 4.00 -8.60 12.99
CA THR A 36 3.23 -9.71 13.59
C THR A 36 2.01 -9.31 14.42
N SER A 37 1.91 -8.03 14.80
CA SER A 37 0.81 -7.54 15.64
C SER A 37 -0.34 -6.91 14.87
N ILE A 38 -0.23 -6.88 13.56
CA ILE A 38 -1.29 -6.44 12.64
C ILE A 38 -1.34 -7.42 11.47
N LYS A 39 -2.34 -7.27 10.60
CA LYS A 39 -2.34 -7.90 9.29
C LYS A 39 -2.12 -6.81 8.24
N PRO A 40 -0.91 -6.63 7.70
CA PRO A 40 -0.67 -5.74 6.58
C PRO A 40 -1.59 -6.07 5.41
N ASP A 41 -2.12 -5.05 4.78
CA ASP A 41 -2.83 -5.15 3.52
C ASP A 41 -1.83 -5.01 2.37
N ILE A 42 -1.76 -6.00 1.48
CA ILE A 42 -0.84 -5.99 0.34
C ILE A 42 -1.69 -5.91 -0.92
N ASP A 43 -1.67 -4.74 -1.56
CA ASP A 43 -2.40 -4.48 -2.79
C ASP A 43 -1.43 -4.62 -3.98
N THR A 44 -1.75 -5.53 -4.91
CA THR A 44 -0.90 -5.78 -6.09
C THR A 44 -1.57 -5.20 -7.32
N ILE A 45 -0.90 -4.22 -7.93
CA ILE A 45 -1.43 -3.40 -9.01
C ILE A 45 -0.65 -3.66 -10.29
N ARG A 46 -1.36 -4.00 -11.36
CA ARG A 46 -0.81 -4.04 -12.71
C ARG A 46 -0.84 -2.64 -13.33
N PRO A 47 0.10 -2.29 -14.22
CA PRO A 47 0.07 -0.99 -14.91
C PRO A 47 -1.28 -0.62 -15.53
N ILE A 48 -1.96 -1.61 -16.13
CA ILE A 48 -3.26 -1.41 -16.77
C ILE A 48 -4.36 -0.97 -15.79
N GLU A 49 -4.28 -1.37 -14.51
CA GLU A 49 -5.24 -0.97 -13.47
C GLU A 49 -5.01 0.48 -13.03
N ALA A 50 -3.81 1.01 -13.25
CA ALA A 50 -3.46 2.41 -13.05
C ALA A 50 -3.62 3.28 -14.31
N GLY A 51 -4.13 2.70 -15.41
CA GLY A 51 -4.27 3.39 -16.70
C GLY A 51 -2.93 3.72 -17.38
N SER A 52 -1.87 2.97 -17.08
CA SER A 52 -0.52 3.19 -17.62
C SER A 52 0.04 1.95 -18.31
N GLU A 53 0.92 2.14 -19.27
CA GLU A 53 1.70 1.04 -19.89
C GLU A 53 2.80 0.51 -18.94
N ARG A 54 3.30 1.37 -18.04
CA ARG A 54 4.36 1.04 -17.08
C ARG A 54 4.26 1.92 -15.83
N ILE A 55 4.46 1.31 -14.66
CA ILE A 55 4.67 2.00 -13.39
C ILE A 55 6.15 1.84 -13.00
N GLY A 56 6.59 0.60 -12.75
CA GLY A 56 7.93 0.30 -12.25
C GLY A 56 8.20 0.87 -10.85
N HIS A 57 9.43 0.77 -10.37
CA HIS A 57 9.77 1.06 -8.97
C HIS A 57 9.43 2.49 -8.51
N PHE A 58 9.76 3.49 -9.33
CA PHE A 58 9.54 4.90 -9.02
C PHE A 58 8.28 5.48 -9.67
N GLY A 59 7.53 4.67 -10.44
CA GLY A 59 6.36 5.13 -11.19
C GLY A 59 5.33 5.79 -10.29
N PHE A 60 5.09 5.19 -9.11
CA PHE A 60 4.15 5.75 -8.13
C PHE A 60 4.37 7.24 -7.93
N PHE A 61 5.60 7.75 -7.84
CA PHE A 61 5.87 9.17 -7.52
C PHE A 61 5.73 10.13 -8.72
N ARG A 62 5.29 9.66 -9.89
CA ARG A 62 5.13 10.51 -11.08
C ARG A 62 3.76 11.22 -11.07
N PRO A 63 3.70 12.51 -11.47
CA PRO A 63 2.44 13.29 -11.46
C PRO A 63 1.29 12.70 -12.27
N GLU A 64 1.59 11.95 -13.32
CA GLU A 64 0.64 11.22 -14.16
C GLU A 64 -0.22 10.20 -13.39
N HIS A 65 0.21 9.75 -12.21
CA HIS A 65 -0.56 8.86 -11.35
C HIS A 65 -1.37 9.57 -10.26
N ARG A 66 -1.48 10.90 -10.32
CA ARG A 66 -2.26 11.70 -9.35
C ARG A 66 -3.70 11.22 -9.21
N ASP A 67 -4.38 11.03 -10.33
CA ASP A 67 -5.81 10.70 -10.32
C ASP A 67 -6.09 9.20 -10.22
N THR A 68 -5.05 8.36 -10.28
CA THR A 68 -5.15 6.90 -10.14
C THR A 68 -4.53 6.44 -8.83
N LEU A 69 -3.21 6.21 -8.79
CA LEU A 69 -2.53 5.63 -7.63
C LEU A 69 -2.58 6.54 -6.40
N TRP A 70 -2.38 7.85 -6.55
CA TRP A 70 -2.37 8.75 -5.38
C TRP A 70 -3.75 8.94 -4.80
N ARG A 71 -4.77 9.07 -5.67
CA ARG A 71 -6.16 9.13 -5.26
C ARG A 71 -6.54 7.88 -4.46
N GLY A 72 -6.24 6.68 -4.98
CA GLY A 72 -6.53 5.43 -4.26
C GLY A 72 -5.80 5.30 -2.91
N ALA A 73 -4.54 5.77 -2.84
CA ALA A 73 -3.80 5.81 -1.58
C ALA A 73 -4.41 6.79 -0.56
N ALA A 74 -4.85 7.97 -1.03
CA ALA A 74 -5.50 8.97 -0.19
C ALA A 74 -6.87 8.48 0.32
N GLU A 75 -7.66 7.85 -0.55
CA GLU A 75 -8.95 7.24 -0.19
C GLU A 75 -8.76 6.15 0.87
N TRP A 76 -7.74 5.29 0.73
CA TRP A 76 -7.44 4.28 1.75
C TRP A 76 -7.07 4.89 3.10
N LEU A 77 -6.28 5.98 3.12
CA LEU A 77 -5.94 6.68 4.36
C LEU A 77 -7.17 7.33 5.01
N GLN A 78 -8.17 7.72 4.23
CA GLN A 78 -9.40 8.37 4.71
C GLN A 78 -10.48 7.38 5.18
N MET A 79 -10.47 6.13 4.70
CA MET A 79 -11.48 5.12 5.07
C MET A 79 -11.62 4.87 6.59
N ASP A 80 -10.62 5.20 7.39
CA ASP A 80 -10.62 5.02 8.84
C ASP A 80 -11.41 6.11 9.59
N ASP A 81 -11.49 7.30 9.01
CA ASP A 81 -12.19 8.44 9.59
C ASP A 81 -13.72 8.23 9.56
N ASP A 82 -14.22 7.32 8.71
CA ASP A 82 -15.66 7.11 8.51
C ASP A 82 -16.21 5.93 9.31
N ILE A 83 -15.46 4.82 9.47
CA ILE A 83 -15.94 3.66 10.26
C ILE A 83 -16.01 4.01 11.76
N ALA A 84 -15.04 4.75 12.28
CA ALA A 84 -15.06 5.21 13.67
C ALA A 84 -16.22 6.19 13.94
N ARG A 85 -16.52 7.09 13.01
CA ARG A 85 -17.63 8.06 13.11
C ARG A 85 -19.01 7.41 13.03
N ILE A 86 -19.17 6.35 12.24
CA ILE A 86 -20.45 5.61 12.14
C ILE A 86 -20.69 4.75 13.39
N SER A 87 -19.64 4.29 14.08
CA SER A 87 -19.80 3.51 15.32
C SER A 87 -20.12 4.35 16.57
N GLU A 88 -19.98 5.68 16.49
CA GLU A 88 -20.27 6.62 17.59
C GLU A 88 -21.58 7.41 17.41
N ALA A 89 -22.32 7.20 16.30
CA ALA A 89 -23.61 7.82 16.00
C ALA A 89 -24.77 6.81 16.14
#